data_AF-A0A955QAT0-F1
#
_entry.id   AF-A0A955QAT0-F1
#
_cell.length_a   1.000
_cell.length_b   1.000
_cell.length_c   1.000
_cell.angle_alpha   90.00
_cell.angle_beta   90.00
_cell.angle_gamma   90.00
#
_symmetry.space_group_name_H-M   'P 1'
#
loop_
_entity.id
_entity.type
_entity.pdbx_description
1 polymer ?
#
loop_
_entity_poly.entity_id
_entity_poly.type
_entity_poly.pdbx_seq_one_letter_code
_entity_poly.pdbx_strand_id
1 'polypeptide(L)'
;MELTKELDEAIVAPGPAGFHPPSAAELGVLPPNPGYGLKFGHIVEEERALEAMARAMFTRKNATIFPGPLVLWAWNDHAADKAKAVLELAAQIPDVLIIPMPDYRPKYPKVEPEEVINPNHPNLTIWGNKIEACIFIGVHCHYANLTLKMIRAGTNCWTSAICAEQGHEDAMFTVRDSDAAKIRRAAAVFKRVREEMGIKLPQNGENVRFTGLQSKVHGNKTHTNPLDFSIVSPVDGDAASYGHKAEHMQREA
;
A
#
# COMPACT_ATOMS: atom_id res chain seq x y z
N MET A 1 -20.21 12.29 -13.26
CA MET A 1 -21.61 12.35 -12.78
C MET A 1 -21.85 11.29 -11.71
N GLU A 2 -21.51 10.02 -11.97
CA GLU A 2 -21.64 8.93 -10.98
C GLU A 2 -20.69 9.07 -9.78
N LEU A 3 -19.38 9.26 -10.01
CA LEU A 3 -18.42 9.47 -8.91
C LEU A 3 -18.73 10.72 -8.06
N THR A 4 -19.24 11.78 -8.66
CA THR A 4 -19.66 12.99 -7.94
C THR A 4 -20.76 12.66 -6.94
N LYS A 5 -21.79 11.94 -7.40
CA LYS A 5 -22.88 11.48 -6.54
C LYS A 5 -22.39 10.54 -5.42
N GLU A 6 -21.49 9.61 -5.73
CA GLU A 6 -20.91 8.71 -4.72
C GLU A 6 -20.11 9.46 -3.66
N LEU A 7 -19.43 10.55 -4.03
CA LEU A 7 -18.71 11.40 -3.10
C LEU A 7 -19.64 12.29 -2.26
N ASP A 8 -20.78 12.72 -2.83
CA ASP A 8 -21.81 13.46 -2.09
C ASP A 8 -22.45 12.60 -0.99
N GLU A 9 -22.54 11.28 -1.21
CA GLU A 9 -23.08 10.29 -0.27
C GLU A 9 -21.99 9.61 0.58
N ALA A 10 -20.72 10.00 0.45
CA ALA A 10 -19.60 9.36 1.14
C ALA A 10 -19.60 9.65 2.65
N ILE A 11 -19.50 8.59 3.47
CA ILE A 11 -19.25 8.72 4.91
C ILE A 11 -17.75 8.90 5.17
N VAL A 12 -16.93 8.16 4.41
CA VAL A 12 -15.46 8.26 4.42
C VAL A 12 -15.02 8.89 3.10
N ALA A 13 -14.94 10.21 3.07
CA ALA A 13 -14.57 10.99 1.88
C ALA A 13 -13.06 11.31 1.84
N PRO A 14 -12.52 11.65 0.66
CA PRO A 14 -11.21 12.29 0.53
C PRO A 14 -11.09 13.55 1.38
N GLY A 15 -9.97 13.66 2.10
CA GLY A 15 -9.68 14.81 2.95
C GLY A 15 -9.10 16.01 2.18
N PRO A 16 -8.50 16.98 2.91
CA PRO A 16 -8.31 16.96 4.35
C PRO A 16 -9.64 17.17 5.11
N ALA A 17 -9.91 16.33 6.09
CA ALA A 17 -11.10 16.44 6.96
C ALA A 17 -10.89 17.39 8.16
N GLY A 18 -9.69 17.96 8.31
CA GLY A 18 -9.33 18.90 9.37
C GLY A 18 -8.48 18.27 10.47
N PHE A 19 -8.21 19.03 11.54
CA PHE A 19 -7.27 18.64 12.60
C PHE A 19 -7.74 17.44 13.45
N HIS A 20 -9.06 17.31 13.66
CA HIS A 20 -9.64 16.27 14.50
C HIS A 20 -10.90 15.68 13.86
N PRO A 21 -10.77 14.96 12.72
CA PRO A 21 -11.93 14.34 12.11
C PRO A 21 -12.44 13.20 13.01
N PRO A 22 -13.76 13.02 13.14
CA PRO A 22 -14.29 11.84 13.78
C PRO A 22 -13.73 10.60 13.09
N SER A 23 -13.48 9.53 13.85
CA SER A 23 -13.20 8.21 13.29
C SER A 23 -14.37 7.74 12.43
N ALA A 24 -14.11 6.89 11.44
CA ALA A 24 -15.19 6.31 10.66
C ALA A 24 -16.17 5.51 11.54
N ALA A 25 -15.65 4.87 12.60
CA ALA A 25 -16.46 4.20 13.62
C ALA A 25 -17.43 5.13 14.36
N GLU A 26 -17.02 6.34 14.73
CA GLU A 26 -17.91 7.35 15.32
C GLU A 26 -19.00 7.83 14.35
N LEU A 27 -18.77 7.69 13.04
CA LEU A 27 -19.75 7.95 11.99
C LEU A 27 -20.62 6.72 11.66
N GLY A 28 -20.48 5.62 12.40
CA GLY A 28 -21.26 4.39 12.23
C GLY A 28 -20.70 3.42 11.20
N VAL A 29 -19.49 3.65 10.67
CA VAL A 29 -18.83 2.72 9.74
C VAL A 29 -18.14 1.62 10.54
N LEU A 30 -18.52 0.37 10.27
CA LEU A 30 -17.88 -0.81 10.85
C LEU A 30 -17.03 -1.52 9.80
N PRO A 31 -16.04 -2.33 10.21
CA PRO A 31 -15.33 -3.21 9.29
C PRO A 31 -16.32 -4.12 8.52
N PRO A 32 -16.04 -4.45 7.25
CA PRO A 32 -16.98 -5.21 6.44
C PRO A 32 -17.17 -6.65 6.94
N ASN A 33 -18.34 -7.22 6.64
CA ASN A 33 -18.58 -8.65 6.86
C ASN A 33 -17.72 -9.52 5.91
N PRO A 34 -17.43 -10.79 6.25
CA PRO A 34 -16.74 -11.71 5.33
C PRO A 34 -17.44 -11.79 3.97
N GLY A 35 -16.66 -11.70 2.88
CA GLY A 35 -17.17 -11.67 1.50
C GLY A 35 -17.54 -10.28 0.97
N TYR A 36 -17.50 -9.25 1.82
CA TYR A 36 -17.79 -7.87 1.46
C TYR A 36 -16.55 -6.97 1.62
N GLY A 37 -16.61 -5.80 1.01
CA GLY A 37 -15.67 -4.70 1.22
C GLY A 37 -16.38 -3.40 1.61
N LEU A 38 -15.60 -2.34 1.81
CA LEU A 38 -16.13 -0.99 1.94
C LEU A 38 -15.79 -0.15 0.71
N LYS A 39 -16.72 0.75 0.35
CA LYS A 39 -16.52 1.84 -0.60
C LYS A 39 -17.10 3.11 -0.01
N PHE A 40 -16.24 4.09 0.28
CA PHE A 40 -16.56 5.36 0.94
C PHE A 40 -17.36 5.23 2.25
N GLY A 41 -17.09 4.16 3.01
CA GLY A 41 -17.80 3.84 4.26
C GLY A 41 -19.07 3.00 4.10
N HIS A 42 -19.47 2.67 2.87
CA HIS A 42 -20.62 1.80 2.59
C HIS A 42 -20.19 0.36 2.33
N ILE A 43 -20.92 -0.61 2.87
CA ILE A 43 -20.70 -2.04 2.60
C ILE A 43 -21.10 -2.34 1.16
N VAL A 44 -20.20 -2.95 0.40
CA VAL A 44 -20.38 -3.38 -0.99
C VAL A 44 -19.81 -4.77 -1.21
N GLU A 45 -20.18 -5.44 -2.30
CA GLU A 45 -19.53 -6.68 -2.71
C GLU A 45 -18.01 -6.50 -2.82
N GLU A 46 -17.23 -7.51 -2.39
CA GLU A 46 -15.75 -7.46 -2.39
C GLU A 46 -15.19 -7.03 -3.76
N GLU A 47 -15.76 -7.55 -4.84
CA GLU A 47 -15.36 -7.22 -6.22
C GLU A 47 -15.55 -5.73 -6.54
N ARG A 48 -16.65 -5.10 -6.10
CA ARG A 48 -16.89 -3.66 -6.32
C ARG A 48 -15.92 -2.79 -5.54
N ALA A 49 -15.53 -3.21 -4.33
CA ALA A 49 -14.50 -2.52 -3.57
C ALA A 49 -13.15 -2.59 -4.31
N LEU A 50 -12.76 -3.76 -4.81
CA LEU A 50 -11.52 -3.94 -5.58
C LEU A 50 -11.52 -3.15 -6.90
N GLU A 51 -12.65 -3.09 -7.61
CA GLU A 51 -12.77 -2.25 -8.81
C GLU A 51 -12.61 -0.76 -8.49
N ALA A 52 -13.20 -0.29 -7.40
CA ALA A 52 -13.07 1.10 -6.96
C ALA A 52 -11.61 1.43 -6.58
N MET A 53 -10.93 0.51 -5.89
CA MET A 53 -9.48 0.62 -5.62
C MET A 53 -8.67 0.73 -6.91
N ALA A 54 -8.94 -0.16 -7.88
CA ALA A 54 -8.23 -0.18 -9.15
C ALA A 54 -8.41 1.14 -9.91
N ARG A 55 -9.65 1.62 -10.02
CA ARG A 55 -9.96 2.91 -10.67
C ARG A 55 -9.26 4.07 -9.96
N ALA A 56 -9.21 4.08 -8.63
CA ALA A 56 -8.47 5.09 -7.88
C ALA A 56 -6.98 5.08 -8.24
N MET A 57 -6.34 3.90 -8.22
CA MET A 57 -4.92 3.75 -8.56
C MET A 57 -4.60 4.11 -10.01
N PHE A 58 -5.51 3.90 -10.95
CA PHE A 58 -5.30 4.22 -12.36
C PHE A 58 -5.57 5.68 -12.75
N THR A 59 -6.35 6.41 -11.95
CA THR A 59 -6.79 7.78 -12.31
C THR A 59 -6.12 8.86 -11.49
N ARG A 60 -5.52 8.51 -10.36
CA ARG A 60 -4.87 9.45 -9.43
C ARG A 60 -3.36 9.47 -9.64
N LYS A 61 -2.75 10.62 -9.37
CA LYS A 61 -1.31 10.79 -9.56
C LYS A 61 -0.50 10.07 -8.47
N ASN A 62 0.69 9.62 -8.83
CA ASN A 62 1.66 9.01 -7.91
C ASN A 62 1.03 7.89 -7.07
N ALA A 63 0.33 6.97 -7.74
CA ALA A 63 -0.26 5.82 -7.11
C ALA A 63 0.83 5.01 -6.38
N THR A 64 0.61 4.70 -5.10
CA THR A 64 1.64 4.09 -4.25
C THR A 64 1.12 2.86 -3.50
N ILE A 65 1.87 1.78 -3.51
CA ILE A 65 1.64 0.62 -2.63
C ILE A 65 2.53 0.78 -1.41
N PHE A 66 1.93 0.68 -0.23
CA PHE A 66 2.60 0.67 1.07
C PHE A 66 2.60 -0.75 1.66
N PRO A 67 3.57 -1.61 1.31
CA PRO A 67 3.73 -2.91 1.94
C PRO A 67 4.20 -2.76 3.39
N GLY A 68 3.55 -3.48 4.30
CA GLY A 68 3.90 -3.52 5.72
C GLY A 68 4.74 -4.74 6.11
N PRO A 69 5.12 -4.84 7.39
CA PRO A 69 6.02 -5.87 7.92
C PRO A 69 5.53 -7.31 7.70
N LEU A 70 4.22 -7.53 7.51
CA LEU A 70 3.67 -8.87 7.29
C LEU A 70 3.97 -9.42 5.88
N VAL A 71 4.48 -8.58 4.97
CA VAL A 71 4.87 -8.98 3.60
C VAL A 71 6.30 -8.56 3.22
N LEU A 72 6.95 -7.70 4.00
CA LEU A 72 8.31 -7.24 3.72
C LEU A 72 9.39 -8.25 4.11
N TRP A 73 9.18 -8.98 5.20
CA TRP A 73 10.17 -9.89 5.75
C TRP A 73 9.83 -11.32 5.33
N ALA A 74 10.70 -11.99 4.59
CA ALA A 74 10.53 -13.39 4.17
C ALA A 74 10.82 -14.36 5.33
N TRP A 75 10.18 -14.16 6.49
CA TRP A 75 10.39 -14.97 7.70
C TRP A 75 9.74 -16.35 7.62
N ASN A 76 8.83 -16.56 6.66
CA ASN A 76 8.29 -17.86 6.29
C ASN A 76 7.79 -17.85 4.82
N ASP A 77 7.44 -19.03 4.31
CA ASP A 77 6.93 -19.20 2.94
C ASP A 77 5.62 -18.45 2.68
N HIS A 78 4.77 -18.30 3.69
CA HIS A 78 3.50 -17.61 3.58
C HIS A 78 3.69 -16.09 3.38
N ALA A 79 4.63 -15.48 4.09
CA ALA A 79 5.00 -14.08 3.94
C ALA A 79 5.69 -13.85 2.58
N ALA A 80 6.57 -14.77 2.17
CA ALA A 80 7.19 -14.75 0.85
C ALA A 80 6.15 -14.86 -0.28
N ASP A 81 5.15 -15.73 -0.15
CA ASP A 81 4.08 -15.86 -1.15
C ASP A 81 3.19 -14.61 -1.22
N LYS A 82 2.87 -13.99 -0.08
CA LYS A 82 2.18 -12.70 -0.07
C LYS A 82 3.00 -11.60 -0.73
N ALA A 83 4.31 -11.55 -0.49
CA ALA A 83 5.20 -10.58 -1.12
C ALA A 83 5.17 -10.72 -2.65
N LYS A 84 5.24 -11.95 -3.17
CA LYS A 84 5.07 -12.23 -4.60
C LYS A 84 3.71 -11.76 -5.12
N ALA A 85 2.63 -12.05 -4.41
CA ALA A 85 1.30 -11.60 -4.80
C ALA A 85 1.19 -10.05 -4.82
N VAL A 86 1.86 -9.34 -3.91
CA VAL A 86 1.93 -7.86 -3.94
C VAL A 86 2.66 -7.37 -5.19
N LEU A 87 3.75 -8.03 -5.59
CA LEU A 87 4.47 -7.72 -6.82
C LEU A 87 3.64 -8.03 -8.07
N GLU A 88 2.86 -9.12 -8.06
CA GLU A 88 1.89 -9.45 -9.12
C GLU A 88 0.79 -8.39 -9.25
N LEU A 89 0.30 -7.84 -8.14
CA LEU A 89 -0.61 -6.70 -8.12
C LEU A 89 0.07 -5.44 -8.65
N ALA A 90 1.29 -5.15 -8.19
CA ALA A 90 2.07 -4.00 -8.64
C ALA A 90 2.28 -4.05 -10.16
N ALA A 91 2.53 -5.23 -10.74
CA ALA A 91 2.68 -5.46 -12.18
C ALA A 91 1.45 -5.02 -13.01
N GLN A 92 0.29 -4.84 -12.39
CA GLN A 92 -0.92 -4.37 -13.06
C GLN A 92 -1.10 -2.85 -13.03
N ILE A 93 -0.22 -2.09 -12.35
CA ILE A 93 -0.37 -0.64 -12.16
C ILE A 93 0.78 0.09 -12.85
N PRO A 94 0.51 0.94 -13.86
CA PRO A 94 1.56 1.71 -14.52
C PRO A 94 2.14 2.78 -13.59
N ASP A 95 3.46 3.00 -13.69
CA ASP A 95 4.18 4.05 -12.96
C ASP A 95 3.93 4.06 -11.44
N VAL A 96 3.73 2.86 -10.85
CA VAL A 96 3.39 2.72 -9.43
C VAL A 96 4.64 2.82 -8.57
N LEU A 97 4.55 3.55 -7.46
CA LEU A 97 5.57 3.56 -6.42
C LEU A 97 5.36 2.40 -5.45
N ILE A 98 6.45 1.85 -4.92
CA ILE A 98 6.43 0.97 -3.75
C ILE A 98 7.28 1.62 -2.66
N ILE A 99 6.62 2.09 -1.59
CA ILE A 99 7.26 2.73 -0.45
C ILE A 99 6.94 1.87 0.78
N PRO A 100 7.90 1.22 1.44
CA PRO A 100 7.60 0.32 2.54
C PRO A 100 7.16 1.05 3.82
N MET A 101 6.39 0.34 4.65
CA MET A 101 6.20 0.59 6.07
C MET A 101 6.96 -0.50 6.87
N PRO A 102 8.29 -0.43 6.99
CA PRO A 102 9.10 -1.53 7.50
C PRO A 102 8.98 -1.76 9.01
N ASP A 103 8.62 -0.71 9.76
CA ASP A 103 8.60 -0.68 11.21
C ASP A 103 7.64 0.41 11.69
N TYR A 104 7.09 0.25 12.88
CA TYR A 104 6.07 1.13 13.46
C TYR A 104 6.61 2.08 14.54
N ARG A 105 7.86 1.86 14.99
CA ARG A 105 8.49 2.74 15.98
C ARG A 105 8.53 4.18 15.47
N PRO A 106 8.29 5.18 16.34
CA PRO A 106 8.48 6.58 15.99
C PRO A 106 9.90 6.82 15.44
N LYS A 107 9.99 7.47 14.28
CA LYS A 107 11.27 7.77 13.63
C LYS A 107 11.66 9.24 13.69
N TYR A 108 10.83 10.11 14.27
CA TYR A 108 11.08 11.55 14.29
C TYR A 108 12.38 11.89 15.06
N PRO A 109 13.23 12.82 14.55
CA PRO A 109 13.11 13.61 13.30
C PRO A 109 13.72 12.94 12.05
N LYS A 110 14.12 11.67 12.13
CA LYS A 110 14.92 10.95 11.13
C LYS A 110 14.10 10.16 10.08
N VAL A 111 12.86 10.57 9.80
CA VAL A 111 12.06 9.90 8.77
C VAL A 111 12.43 10.44 7.40
N GLU A 112 12.77 9.57 6.45
CA GLU A 112 12.99 9.90 5.04
C GLU A 112 11.66 9.71 4.28
N PRO A 113 10.87 10.77 4.06
CA PRO A 113 9.49 10.62 3.61
C PRO A 113 9.38 10.11 2.17
N GLU A 114 10.41 10.27 1.35
CA GLU A 114 10.49 9.73 -0.02
C GLU A 114 10.61 8.20 -0.03
N GLU A 115 11.14 7.59 1.03
CA GLU A 115 11.59 6.19 1.02
C GLU A 115 10.82 5.29 1.98
N VAL A 116 10.22 5.86 3.03
CA VAL A 116 9.52 5.11 4.06
C VAL A 116 8.29 5.86 4.52
N ILE A 117 7.17 5.14 4.66
CA ILE A 117 5.99 5.65 5.39
C ILE A 117 6.05 5.21 6.86
N ASN A 118 5.73 6.12 7.77
CA ASN A 118 5.65 5.83 9.20
C ASN A 118 4.22 6.09 9.70
N PRO A 119 3.63 5.19 10.51
CA PRO A 119 2.24 5.34 10.95
C PRO A 119 2.00 6.57 11.83
N ASN A 120 3.04 7.13 12.45
CA ASN A 120 2.91 8.29 13.35
C ASN A 120 2.96 9.63 12.60
N HIS A 121 3.48 9.66 11.37
CA HIS A 121 3.53 10.87 10.52
C HIS A 121 3.38 10.52 9.04
N PRO A 122 2.34 9.78 8.64
CA PRO A 122 2.21 9.27 7.28
C PRO A 122 1.97 10.39 6.26
N ASN A 123 1.38 11.50 6.72
CA ASN A 123 1.17 12.71 5.94
C ASN A 123 2.46 13.28 5.35
N LEU A 124 3.61 13.12 6.01
CA LEU A 124 4.90 13.59 5.46
C LEU A 124 5.25 12.85 4.18
N THR A 125 5.08 11.52 4.15
CA THR A 125 5.31 10.69 2.96
C THR A 125 4.30 10.99 1.86
N ILE A 126 3.02 11.15 2.22
CA ILE A 126 1.98 11.51 1.26
C ILE A 126 2.26 12.86 0.60
N TRP A 127 2.57 13.90 1.39
CA TRP A 127 2.84 15.24 0.87
C TRP A 127 4.17 15.31 0.10
N GLY A 128 5.25 14.73 0.63
CA GLY A 128 6.57 14.76 0.01
C GLY A 128 6.56 14.14 -1.39
N ASN A 129 5.85 13.04 -1.56
CA ASN A 129 5.73 12.33 -2.84
C ASN A 129 4.51 12.73 -3.66
N LYS A 130 3.67 13.66 -3.16
CA LYS A 130 2.41 14.11 -3.80
C LYS A 130 1.51 12.93 -4.20
N ILE A 131 1.31 11.99 -3.27
CA ILE A 131 0.55 10.76 -3.48
C ILE A 131 -0.95 11.07 -3.43
N GLU A 132 -1.67 10.77 -4.50
CA GLU A 132 -3.12 10.99 -4.57
C GLU A 132 -3.95 9.72 -4.42
N ALA A 133 -3.34 8.53 -4.54
CA ALA A 133 -3.97 7.25 -4.20
C ALA A 133 -2.94 6.26 -3.65
N CYS A 134 -3.36 5.45 -2.67
CA CYS A 134 -2.51 4.40 -2.14
C CYS A 134 -3.24 3.14 -1.70
N ILE A 135 -2.48 2.04 -1.57
CA ILE A 135 -2.94 0.78 -0.99
C ILE A 135 -2.01 0.38 0.15
N PHE A 136 -2.57 0.13 1.33
CA PHE A 136 -1.86 -0.55 2.43
C PHE A 136 -2.08 -2.06 2.34
N ILE A 137 -0.99 -2.83 2.36
CA ILE A 137 -1.04 -4.31 2.30
C ILE A 137 -0.04 -4.87 3.31
N GLY A 138 -0.46 -5.83 4.15
CA GLY A 138 0.46 -6.46 5.12
C GLY A 138 0.83 -5.56 6.31
N VAL A 139 -0.04 -4.64 6.67
CA VAL A 139 0.09 -3.77 7.85
C VAL A 139 -0.79 -4.30 8.98
N HIS A 140 -0.32 -4.28 10.22
CA HIS A 140 -1.15 -4.68 11.37
C HIS A 140 -2.30 -3.68 11.58
N CYS A 141 -3.47 -4.19 11.94
CA CYS A 141 -4.70 -3.41 11.82
C CYS A 141 -4.70 -2.09 12.59
N HIS A 142 -4.18 -2.10 13.81
CA HIS A 142 -4.11 -0.89 14.65
C HIS A 142 -3.20 0.19 14.06
N TYR A 143 -2.08 -0.19 13.42
CA TYR A 143 -1.20 0.77 12.75
C TYR A 143 -1.77 1.25 11.42
N ALA A 144 -2.49 0.39 10.69
CA ALA A 144 -3.23 0.80 9.50
C ALA A 144 -4.30 1.84 9.85
N ASN A 145 -5.16 1.60 10.84
CA ASN A 145 -6.20 2.57 11.24
C ASN A 145 -5.61 3.90 11.73
N LEU A 146 -4.54 3.87 12.55
CA LEU A 146 -3.82 5.09 12.95
C LEU A 146 -3.33 5.87 11.72
N THR A 147 -2.68 5.16 10.79
CA THR A 147 -2.14 5.73 9.56
C THR A 147 -3.24 6.37 8.71
N LEU A 148 -4.31 5.62 8.45
CA LEU A 148 -5.43 6.02 7.61
C LEU A 148 -6.14 7.24 8.18
N LYS A 149 -6.36 7.29 9.51
CA LYS A 149 -6.96 8.45 10.17
C LYS A 149 -6.11 9.70 10.01
N MET A 150 -4.79 9.60 10.15
CA MET A 150 -3.88 10.74 9.94
C MET A 150 -3.84 11.20 8.48
N ILE A 151 -3.88 10.27 7.53
CA ILE A 151 -3.95 10.60 6.09
C ILE A 151 -5.26 11.31 5.77
N ARG A 152 -6.41 10.84 6.31
CA ARG A 152 -7.71 11.50 6.12
C ARG A 152 -7.76 12.89 6.75
N ALA A 153 -7.15 13.07 7.92
CA ALA A 153 -7.09 14.35 8.60
C ALA A 153 -6.29 15.39 7.79
N GLY A 154 -5.10 15.01 7.32
CA GLY A 154 -4.12 15.94 6.76
C GLY A 154 -4.04 16.01 5.23
N THR A 155 -4.63 15.07 4.49
CA THR A 155 -4.35 14.93 3.05
C THR A 155 -5.61 14.63 2.24
N ASN A 156 -5.51 14.78 0.93
CA ASN A 156 -6.53 14.41 -0.06
C ASN A 156 -6.26 13.05 -0.72
N CYS A 157 -5.34 12.25 -0.17
CA CYS A 157 -4.98 10.94 -0.74
C CYS A 157 -6.13 9.94 -0.59
N TRP A 158 -6.42 9.24 -1.69
CA TRP A 158 -7.40 8.16 -1.72
C TRP A 158 -6.81 6.89 -1.14
N THR A 159 -7.31 6.50 0.03
CA THR A 159 -6.73 5.38 0.78
C THR A 159 -7.48 4.08 0.55
N SER A 160 -6.72 3.03 0.23
CA SER A 160 -7.21 1.67 0.12
C SER A 160 -6.48 0.78 1.11
N ALA A 161 -7.11 -0.31 1.56
CA ALA A 161 -6.43 -1.31 2.36
C ALA A 161 -6.90 -2.74 2.01
N ILE A 162 -5.93 -3.59 1.69
CA ILE A 162 -6.12 -5.03 1.51
C ILE A 162 -5.62 -5.69 2.80
N CYS A 163 -6.55 -5.89 3.73
CA CYS A 163 -6.27 -6.30 5.11
C CYS A 163 -6.26 -7.83 5.24
N ALA A 164 -5.32 -8.38 6.00
CA ALA A 164 -5.27 -9.81 6.31
C ALA A 164 -6.38 -10.26 7.27
N GLU A 165 -6.97 -9.33 8.03
CA GLU A 165 -7.90 -9.63 9.13
C GLU A 165 -9.26 -8.99 8.86
N GLN A 166 -9.57 -7.84 9.46
CA GLN A 166 -10.96 -7.34 9.57
C GLN A 166 -11.37 -6.35 8.46
N GLY A 167 -10.40 -5.78 7.73
CA GLY A 167 -10.63 -4.57 6.92
C GLY A 167 -10.46 -3.30 7.76
N HIS A 168 -10.49 -2.14 7.08
CA HIS A 168 -10.22 -0.84 7.69
C HIS A 168 -11.35 0.16 7.39
N GLU A 169 -12.10 0.51 8.43
CA GLU A 169 -13.20 1.47 8.38
C GLU A 169 -12.75 2.89 7.99
N ASP A 170 -11.51 3.27 8.33
CA ASP A 170 -10.97 4.59 7.97
C ASP A 170 -10.41 4.67 6.53
N ALA A 171 -10.33 3.54 5.80
CA ALA A 171 -9.98 3.52 4.39
C ALA A 171 -11.21 3.84 3.52
N MET A 172 -11.03 4.56 2.42
CA MET A 172 -12.10 4.77 1.45
C MET A 172 -12.49 3.47 0.77
N PHE A 173 -11.52 2.57 0.59
CA PHE A 173 -11.76 1.24 0.05
C PHE A 173 -11.08 0.20 0.94
N THR A 174 -11.79 -0.85 1.32
CA THR A 174 -11.14 -1.96 2.04
C THR A 174 -11.74 -3.30 1.71
N VAL A 175 -10.89 -4.33 1.74
CA VAL A 175 -11.28 -5.74 1.79
C VAL A 175 -10.56 -6.41 2.95
N ARG A 176 -11.13 -7.51 3.43
CA ARG A 176 -10.71 -8.22 4.64
C ARG A 176 -10.23 -9.64 4.33
N ASP A 177 -9.76 -10.38 5.34
CA ASP A 177 -9.35 -11.78 5.25
C ASP A 177 -8.42 -12.08 4.06
N SER A 178 -7.45 -11.19 3.79
CA SER A 178 -6.58 -11.29 2.62
C SER A 178 -5.34 -12.14 2.86
N ASP A 179 -5.29 -13.26 2.16
CA ASP A 179 -4.09 -14.07 1.94
C ASP A 179 -3.46 -13.77 0.55
N ALA A 180 -2.44 -14.53 0.19
CA ALA A 180 -1.80 -14.40 -1.12
C ALA A 180 -2.80 -14.66 -2.26
N ALA A 181 -3.69 -15.65 -2.12
CA ALA A 181 -4.70 -15.94 -3.13
C ALA A 181 -5.66 -14.76 -3.35
N LYS A 182 -6.11 -14.09 -2.29
CA LYS A 182 -6.96 -12.89 -2.40
C LYS A 182 -6.20 -11.70 -3.01
N ILE A 183 -4.92 -11.51 -2.70
CA ILE A 183 -4.09 -10.48 -3.36
C ILE A 183 -3.97 -10.77 -4.87
N ARG A 184 -3.80 -12.03 -5.28
CA ARG A 184 -3.81 -12.41 -6.70
C ARG A 184 -5.16 -12.19 -7.36
N ARG A 185 -6.27 -12.42 -6.66
CA ARG A 185 -7.60 -12.04 -7.16
C ARG A 185 -7.71 -10.52 -7.34
N ALA A 186 -7.20 -9.73 -6.40
CA ALA A 186 -7.11 -8.28 -6.57
C ALA A 186 -6.29 -7.91 -7.82
N ALA A 187 -5.13 -8.56 -8.04
CA ALA A 187 -4.33 -8.37 -9.26
C ALA A 187 -5.15 -8.69 -10.54
N ALA A 188 -5.93 -9.78 -10.54
CA ALA A 188 -6.80 -10.13 -11.66
C ALA A 188 -7.89 -9.07 -11.91
N VAL A 189 -8.52 -8.54 -10.86
CA VAL A 189 -9.50 -7.44 -10.96
C VAL A 189 -8.83 -6.17 -11.52
N PHE A 190 -7.65 -5.81 -11.00
CA PHE A 190 -6.89 -4.66 -11.48
C PHE A 190 -6.53 -4.81 -12.96
N LYS A 191 -6.11 -6.01 -13.39
CA LYS A 191 -5.86 -6.31 -14.80
C LYS A 191 -7.12 -6.11 -15.65
N ARG A 192 -8.26 -6.67 -15.24
CA ARG A 192 -9.53 -6.51 -15.96
C ARG A 192 -9.92 -5.03 -16.09
N VAL A 193 -9.93 -4.29 -14.97
CA VAL A 193 -10.28 -2.86 -14.97
C VAL A 193 -9.31 -2.04 -15.82
N ARG A 194 -8.01 -2.36 -15.78
CA ARG A 194 -6.99 -1.72 -16.63
C ARG A 194 -7.30 -1.92 -18.12
N GLU A 195 -7.65 -3.14 -18.51
CA GLU A 195 -7.99 -3.50 -19.89
C GLU A 195 -9.29 -2.82 -20.34
N GLU A 196 -10.33 -2.79 -19.51
CA GLU A 196 -11.58 -2.04 -19.75
C GLU A 196 -11.34 -0.55 -19.95
N MET A 197 -10.38 0.02 -19.21
CA MET A 197 -10.00 1.44 -19.30
C MET A 197 -9.02 1.71 -20.46
N GLY A 198 -8.56 0.68 -21.19
CA GLY A 198 -7.61 0.82 -22.29
C GLY A 198 -6.20 1.25 -21.87
N ILE A 199 -5.83 1.06 -20.60
CA ILE A 199 -4.53 1.47 -20.05
C ILE A 199 -3.45 0.45 -20.42
N LYS A 200 -2.42 0.92 -21.12
CA LYS A 200 -1.29 0.08 -21.56
C LYS A 200 -0.19 0.05 -20.51
N LEU A 201 0.44 -1.11 -20.38
CA LEU A 201 1.67 -1.28 -19.61
C LEU A 201 2.89 -1.18 -20.53
N PRO A 202 4.08 -0.82 -20.01
CA PRO A 202 5.34 -0.90 -20.74
C PRO A 202 5.59 -2.32 -21.29
N GLN A 203 6.13 -2.42 -22.51
CA GLN A 203 6.38 -3.72 -23.16
C GLN A 203 7.39 -4.59 -22.41
N ASN A 204 8.34 -3.95 -21.72
CA ASN A 204 9.37 -4.61 -20.91
C ASN A 204 8.90 -4.94 -19.48
N GLY A 205 7.65 -4.63 -19.13
CA GLY A 205 7.11 -4.84 -17.79
C GLY A 205 7.66 -3.91 -16.72
N GLU A 206 8.47 -2.88 -17.06
CA GLU A 206 9.06 -1.96 -16.09
C GLU A 206 8.05 -0.90 -15.62
N ASN A 207 7.03 -1.35 -14.88
CA ASN A 207 5.91 -0.52 -14.47
C ASN A 207 5.99 -0.04 -13.01
N VAL A 208 6.97 -0.50 -12.22
CA VAL A 208 7.26 0.05 -10.88
C VAL A 208 8.31 1.14 -11.01
N ARG A 209 7.96 2.34 -10.54
CA ARG A 209 8.86 3.49 -10.50
C ARG A 209 9.70 3.45 -9.22
N PHE A 210 10.98 3.77 -9.35
CA PHE A 210 11.86 4.00 -8.22
C PHE A 210 11.73 5.43 -7.69
N THR A 211 11.82 5.56 -6.37
CA THR A 211 12.04 6.83 -5.68
C THR A 211 13.44 7.39 -5.98
N GLY A 212 13.74 8.59 -5.49
CA GLY A 212 15.03 9.25 -5.71
C GLY A 212 16.21 8.44 -5.19
N LEU A 213 16.12 7.85 -3.98
CA LEU A 213 17.20 7.04 -3.43
C LEU A 213 17.24 5.66 -4.09
N GLN A 214 16.09 5.02 -4.32
CA GLN A 214 16.01 3.74 -5.03
C GLN A 214 16.69 3.84 -6.40
N SER A 215 16.44 4.93 -7.13
CA SER A 215 17.09 5.15 -8.43
C SER A 215 18.61 5.22 -8.31
N LYS A 216 19.14 5.95 -7.32
CA LYS A 216 20.59 6.07 -7.09
C LYS A 216 21.25 4.72 -6.78
N VAL A 217 20.63 3.90 -5.94
CA VAL A 217 21.19 2.57 -5.59
C VAL A 217 21.05 1.55 -6.72
N HIS A 218 20.11 1.77 -7.65
CA HIS A 218 19.93 0.95 -8.85
C HIS A 218 20.58 1.55 -10.11
N GLY A 219 21.67 2.30 -9.95
CA GLY A 219 22.47 2.81 -11.08
C GLY A 219 21.75 3.84 -11.94
N ASN A 220 20.95 4.70 -11.32
CA ASN A 220 20.09 5.71 -11.95
C ASN A 220 19.00 5.14 -12.85
N LYS A 221 18.66 3.86 -12.71
CA LYS A 221 17.42 3.32 -13.29
C LYS A 221 16.23 4.03 -12.67
N THR A 222 15.19 4.28 -13.44
CA THR A 222 13.98 4.95 -12.96
C THR A 222 12.83 3.99 -12.72
N HIS A 223 12.90 2.79 -13.31
CA HIS A 223 11.86 1.79 -13.24
C HIS A 223 12.44 0.38 -13.14
N THR A 224 11.58 -0.56 -12.76
CA THR A 224 11.88 -1.99 -12.72
C THR A 224 10.62 -2.81 -13.01
N ASN A 225 10.82 -4.04 -13.49
CA ASN A 225 9.76 -5.02 -13.59
C ASN A 225 9.61 -5.71 -12.22
N PRO A 226 8.46 -5.57 -11.54
CA PRO A 226 8.25 -6.18 -10.23
C PRO A 226 8.33 -7.71 -10.25
N LEU A 227 8.19 -8.35 -11.41
CA LEU A 227 8.24 -9.80 -11.56
C LEU A 227 9.66 -10.35 -11.79
N ASP A 228 10.64 -9.49 -12.08
CA ASP A 228 12.05 -9.91 -12.25
C ASP A 228 12.71 -10.21 -10.90
N PHE A 229 12.06 -9.84 -9.79
CA PHE A 229 12.56 -10.13 -8.45
C PHE A 229 12.32 -11.60 -8.09
N SER A 230 13.40 -12.39 -8.07
CA SER A 230 13.42 -13.66 -7.37
C SER A 230 13.67 -13.43 -5.89
N ILE A 231 12.82 -13.96 -5.00
CA ILE A 231 13.16 -14.09 -3.58
C ILE A 231 14.30 -15.11 -3.53
N VAL A 232 15.54 -14.60 -3.48
CA VAL A 232 16.72 -15.43 -3.24
C VAL A 232 16.56 -16.03 -1.85
N SER A 233 16.96 -17.28 -1.69
CA SER A 233 16.94 -17.96 -0.38
C SER A 233 17.61 -17.05 0.66
N PRO A 234 17.05 -16.88 1.88
CA PRO A 234 17.61 -16.00 2.90
C PRO A 234 19.06 -16.34 3.30
N VAL A 235 19.57 -17.49 2.84
CA VAL A 235 20.95 -17.95 3.00
C VAL A 235 21.95 -17.17 2.13
N ASP A 236 21.52 -16.59 1.01
CA ASP A 236 22.40 -15.87 0.08
C ASP A 236 22.51 -14.36 0.37
N GLY A 237 21.67 -13.85 1.28
CA GLY A 237 21.62 -12.45 1.72
C GLY A 237 21.97 -12.25 3.19
N ASP A 238 22.75 -13.15 3.79
CA ASP A 238 23.22 -12.99 5.17
C ASP A 238 24.10 -11.73 5.30
N ALA A 239 24.14 -11.12 6.48
CA ALA A 239 24.95 -9.93 6.77
C ALA A 239 26.43 -10.13 6.32
N ALA A 240 26.91 -11.37 6.35
CA ALA A 240 28.20 -11.79 5.83
C ALA A 240 28.41 -11.50 4.32
N SER A 241 27.38 -11.65 3.47
CA SER A 241 27.46 -11.36 2.04
C SER A 241 27.64 -9.87 1.75
N TYR A 242 27.29 -9.01 2.71
CA TYR A 242 27.51 -7.56 2.68
C TYR A 242 28.71 -7.13 3.53
N GLY A 243 29.57 -8.08 3.93
CA GLY A 243 30.79 -7.80 4.68
C GLY A 243 30.60 -7.53 6.18
N HIS A 244 29.40 -7.74 6.72
CA HIS A 244 29.16 -7.64 8.14
C HIS A 244 29.48 -8.97 8.83
N LYS A 245 30.44 -8.95 9.75
CA LYS A 245 30.79 -10.10 10.58
C LYS A 245 30.05 -10.03 11.91
N ALA A 246 29.78 -11.18 12.52
CA ALA A 246 29.21 -11.25 13.87
C ALA A 246 30.04 -10.47 14.91
N GLU A 247 31.36 -10.35 14.66
CA GLU A 247 32.30 -9.54 15.44
C GLU A 247 31.95 -8.04 15.44
N HIS A 248 31.36 -7.53 14.35
CA HIS A 248 30.94 -6.12 14.24
C HIS A 248 29.70 -5.81 15.11
N MET A 249 29.03 -6.82 15.64
CA MET A 249 27.82 -6.70 16.47
C MET A 249 28.13 -6.84 17.97
N GLN A 250 29.41 -6.96 18.35
CA GLN A 250 29.79 -6.91 19.75
C GLN A 250 29.54 -5.50 20.28
N ARG A 251 28.65 -5.39 21.28
CA ARG A 251 28.39 -4.14 21.99
C ARG A 251 29.70 -3.52 22.45
N GLU A 252 29.82 -2.20 22.31
CA GLU A 252 30.81 -1.43 23.09
C GLU A 252 30.60 -1.79 24.57
N ALA A 253 31.69 -2.21 25.22
CA ALA A 253 31.74 -2.61 26.62
C ALA A 253 31.54 -1.42 27.57
#